data_AF-A0A9E3DTJ0-F1
#
_entry.id   AF-A0A9E3DTJ0-F1
#
_cell.length_a   1.000
_cell.length_b   1.000
_cell.length_c   1.000
_cell.angle_alpha   90.00
_cell.angle_beta   90.00
_cell.angle_gamma   90.00
#
_symmetry.space_group_name_H-M   'P 1'
#
loop_
_entity.id
_entity.type
_entity.pdbx_description
1 polymer ?
#
loop_
_entity_poly.entity_id
_entity_poly.type
_entity_poly.pdbx_seq_one_letter_code
_entity_poly.pdbx_strand_id
1 'polypeptide(L)'
;AAAAVMLSSGAATKASAGGAWSVWQPSGGGLAGAQQIADYLSPYYRASSTDQLAVVTTVNLNDPSNPLQVVIPNSSAPGGYQALDPSSTIGYNLCGLNSKDCSIGVGTPSANRLLLLRREALELALYSFKYLSGVQTVVALLPPGHTVSSSRLNAKPAASGQASSSSQPVDLALAFDRSELQPFLDRPLRETLPESLPPTVDEVPYAPESELVSVITAHGLFQEQTEQAQDGSNMVVLTPLPPQ
;
A
#
# COMPACT_ATOMS: atom_id res chain seq x y z
N ALA A 1 52.62 24.94 -39.08
CA ALA A 1 52.02 23.81 -38.35
C ALA A 1 50.52 23.77 -38.68
N ALA A 2 50.04 22.70 -39.31
CA ALA A 2 48.65 22.56 -39.73
C ALA A 2 47.95 21.57 -38.80
N ALA A 3 46.85 21.99 -38.17
CA ALA A 3 46.04 21.16 -37.29
C ALA A 3 44.93 20.48 -38.10
N ALA A 4 44.96 19.15 -38.13
CA ALA A 4 43.89 18.34 -38.72
C ALA A 4 42.79 18.11 -37.66
N VAL A 5 41.57 18.54 -37.96
CA VAL A 5 40.38 18.24 -37.16
C VAL A 5 39.80 16.92 -37.66
N MET A 6 39.86 15.87 -36.83
CA MET A 6 39.12 14.64 -37.09
C MET A 6 37.67 14.82 -36.64
N LEU A 7 36.74 14.79 -37.58
CA LEU A 7 35.31 14.64 -37.31
C LEU A 7 35.01 13.14 -37.19
N SER A 8 34.86 12.65 -35.96
CA SER A 8 34.29 11.32 -35.73
C SER A 8 32.78 11.41 -35.97
N SER A 9 32.32 10.82 -37.07
CA SER A 9 30.91 10.55 -37.33
C SER A 9 30.39 9.53 -36.32
N GLY A 10 29.85 10.02 -35.20
CA GLY A 10 29.09 9.22 -34.26
C GLY A 10 27.82 8.72 -34.94
N ALA A 11 27.79 7.44 -35.26
CA ALA A 11 26.57 6.74 -35.63
C ALA A 11 25.54 6.99 -34.53
N ALA A 12 24.45 7.68 -34.87
CA ALA A 12 23.29 7.80 -34.01
C ALA A 12 22.70 6.40 -33.83
N THR A 13 23.11 5.73 -32.76
CA THR A 13 22.32 4.66 -32.17
C THR A 13 20.95 5.27 -31.84
N LYS A 14 19.93 4.85 -32.57
CA LYS A 14 18.52 5.07 -32.19
C LYS A 14 18.36 4.59 -30.75
N ALA A 15 18.38 5.52 -29.80
CA ALA A 15 17.93 5.26 -28.45
C ALA A 15 16.46 4.83 -28.54
N SER A 16 16.16 3.64 -28.03
CA SER A 16 14.78 3.22 -27.80
C SER A 16 14.12 4.30 -26.93
N ALA A 17 13.07 4.94 -27.45
CA ALA A 17 12.27 5.90 -26.70
C ALA A 17 11.35 5.17 -25.70
N GLY A 18 11.94 4.40 -24.79
CA GLY A 18 11.28 3.82 -23.63
C GLY A 18 11.86 4.47 -22.39
N GLY A 19 11.13 5.41 -21.79
CA GLY A 19 11.54 6.06 -20.54
C GLY A 19 11.72 5.03 -19.41
N ALA A 20 12.53 5.38 -18.40
CA ALA A 20 12.64 4.58 -17.19
C ALA A 20 11.25 4.39 -16.53
N TRP A 21 11.02 3.24 -15.89
CA TRP A 21 9.72 2.96 -15.24
C TRP A 21 9.38 3.97 -14.14
N SER A 22 10.37 4.36 -13.33
CA SER A 22 10.29 5.45 -12.36
C SER A 22 11.59 6.27 -12.37
N VAL A 23 11.55 7.44 -11.72
CA VAL A 23 12.69 8.36 -11.59
C VAL A 23 13.75 7.88 -10.59
N TRP A 24 13.38 6.96 -9.71
CA TRP A 24 14.22 6.42 -8.64
C TRP A 24 13.95 4.92 -8.48
N GLN A 25 14.93 4.16 -8.01
CA GLN A 25 14.81 2.75 -7.66
C GLN A 25 15.69 2.41 -6.45
N PRO A 26 15.34 1.38 -5.65
CA PRO A 26 16.21 0.92 -4.57
C PRO A 26 17.52 0.35 -5.12
N SER A 27 18.58 0.39 -4.30
CA SER A 27 19.87 -0.23 -4.61
C SER A 27 20.01 -1.63 -4.01
N GLY A 28 19.21 -1.95 -2.99
CA GLY A 28 19.13 -3.27 -2.37
C GLY A 28 17.95 -4.12 -2.86
N GLY A 29 17.98 -5.41 -2.54
CA GLY A 29 16.87 -6.34 -2.73
C GLY A 29 16.25 -6.78 -1.39
N GLY A 30 15.24 -7.64 -1.45
CA GLY A 30 14.56 -8.20 -0.26
C GLY A 30 14.10 -7.11 0.72
N LEU A 31 14.21 -7.38 2.02
CA LEU A 31 13.81 -6.44 3.07
C LEU A 31 14.60 -5.13 3.06
N ALA A 32 15.89 -5.16 2.73
CA ALA A 32 16.70 -3.94 2.66
C ALA A 32 16.23 -3.01 1.52
N GLY A 33 15.92 -3.59 0.36
CA GLY A 33 15.31 -2.85 -0.76
C GLY A 33 13.91 -2.34 -0.41
N ALA A 34 13.11 -3.16 0.28
CA ALA A 34 11.78 -2.76 0.76
C ALA A 34 11.86 -1.57 1.73
N GLN A 35 12.83 -1.54 2.64
CA GLN A 35 13.03 -0.42 3.57
C GLN A 35 13.49 0.84 2.83
N GLN A 36 14.39 0.71 1.85
CA GLN A 36 14.76 1.84 0.98
C GLN A 36 13.56 2.43 0.24
N ILE A 37 12.63 1.59 -0.23
CA ILE A 37 11.39 2.05 -0.87
C ILE A 37 10.54 2.83 0.14
N ALA A 38 10.36 2.31 1.36
CA ALA A 38 9.62 2.98 2.43
C ALA A 38 10.24 4.33 2.82
N ASP A 39 11.56 4.37 2.99
CA ASP A 39 12.33 5.58 3.32
C ASP A 39 12.26 6.62 2.20
N TYR A 40 12.21 6.18 0.95
CA TYR A 40 12.08 7.05 -0.21
C TYR A 40 10.68 7.63 -0.34
N LEU A 41 9.62 6.80 -0.23
CA LEU A 41 8.25 7.22 -0.53
C LEU A 41 7.58 7.97 0.63
N SER A 42 7.69 7.46 1.86
CA SER A 42 6.91 7.95 2.99
C SER A 42 7.06 9.46 3.28
N PRO A 43 8.22 10.11 3.10
CA PRO A 43 8.35 11.55 3.35
C PRO A 43 7.56 12.43 2.37
N TYR A 44 7.14 11.89 1.22
CA TYR A 44 6.36 12.61 0.22
C TYR A 44 4.85 12.55 0.48
N TYR A 45 4.38 11.62 1.30
CA TYR A 45 2.97 11.52 1.67
C TYR A 45 2.68 12.40 2.88
N ARG A 46 1.78 13.37 2.68
CA ARG A 46 1.55 14.43 3.68
C ARG A 46 0.08 14.59 4.04
N ALA A 47 -0.17 14.77 5.34
CA ALA A 47 -1.48 15.13 5.85
C ALA A 47 -1.83 16.60 5.54
N SER A 48 -0.84 17.48 5.52
CA SER A 48 -0.94 18.91 5.24
C SER A 48 0.35 19.41 4.55
N SER A 49 0.50 20.70 4.29
CA SER A 49 1.76 21.24 3.74
C SER A 49 2.97 21.04 4.67
N THR A 50 2.75 20.87 5.98
CA THR A 50 3.83 20.74 6.98
C THR A 50 3.92 19.36 7.62
N ASP A 51 2.82 18.60 7.64
CA ASP A 51 2.74 17.36 8.40
C ASP A 51 2.85 16.13 7.49
N GLN A 52 3.80 15.25 7.79
CA GLN A 52 3.87 13.93 7.17
C GLN A 52 2.65 13.09 7.58
N LEU A 53 2.14 12.28 6.65
CA LEU A 53 0.97 11.44 6.89
C LEU A 53 1.29 10.27 7.84
N ALA A 54 2.29 9.49 7.46
CA ALA A 54 2.75 8.30 8.18
C ALA A 54 4.24 8.05 7.90
N VAL A 55 4.91 7.39 8.84
CA VAL A 55 6.20 6.74 8.63
C VAL A 55 5.92 5.29 8.22
N VAL A 56 6.72 4.78 7.30
CA VAL A 56 6.59 3.41 6.81
C VAL A 56 7.80 2.59 7.24
N THR A 57 7.55 1.43 7.83
CA THR A 57 8.60 0.46 8.17
C THR A 57 8.30 -0.89 7.54
N THR A 58 9.35 -1.66 7.22
CA THR A 58 9.16 -3.04 6.76
C THR A 58 8.85 -3.98 7.91
N VAL A 59 7.95 -4.93 7.67
CA VAL A 59 7.65 -6.03 8.58
C VAL A 59 8.46 -7.25 8.15
N ASN A 60 9.29 -7.77 9.05
CA ASN A 60 10.04 -9.01 8.80
C ASN A 60 9.21 -10.23 9.20
N LEU A 61 8.51 -10.82 8.23
CA LEU A 61 7.69 -12.03 8.43
C LEU A 61 8.52 -13.29 8.71
N ASN A 62 9.85 -13.24 8.54
CA ASN A 62 10.77 -14.35 8.78
C ASN A 62 11.59 -14.16 10.06
N ASP A 63 11.23 -13.25 10.97
CA ASP A 63 11.95 -13.06 12.23
C ASP A 63 11.67 -14.24 13.20
N PRO A 64 12.66 -15.08 13.50
CA PRO A 64 12.46 -16.19 14.44
C PRO A 64 12.23 -15.71 15.88
N SER A 65 12.59 -14.47 16.20
CA SER A 65 12.44 -13.88 17.54
C SER A 65 11.03 -13.34 17.78
N ASN A 66 10.31 -13.03 16.70
CA ASN A 66 8.93 -12.53 16.72
C ASN A 66 8.18 -13.15 15.52
N PRO A 67 7.82 -14.44 15.60
CA PRO A 67 7.13 -15.11 14.50
C PRO A 67 5.78 -14.44 14.27
N LEU A 68 5.61 -13.93 13.05
CA LEU A 68 4.40 -13.26 12.59
C LEU A 68 3.91 -13.92 11.30
N GLN A 69 2.68 -14.40 11.32
CA GLN A 69 2.03 -14.98 10.15
C GLN A 69 0.91 -14.08 9.66
N VAL A 70 0.83 -13.82 8.36
CA VAL A 70 -0.31 -13.14 7.76
C VAL A 70 -1.19 -14.18 7.09
N VAL A 71 -2.48 -14.17 7.36
CA VAL A 71 -3.45 -15.09 6.78
C VAL A 71 -4.57 -14.34 6.06
N ILE A 72 -4.91 -14.81 4.86
CA ILE A 72 -5.99 -14.28 4.02
C ILE A 72 -7.06 -15.36 3.83
N PRO A 73 -8.30 -15.03 3.44
CA PRO A 73 -9.32 -16.04 3.21
C PRO A 73 -8.92 -16.95 2.05
N ASN A 74 -9.15 -18.25 2.23
CA ASN A 74 -8.87 -19.23 1.22
C ASN A 74 -10.03 -19.30 0.22
N SER A 75 -9.78 -18.91 -1.04
CA SER A 75 -10.77 -18.98 -2.12
C SER A 75 -11.25 -20.41 -2.43
N SER A 76 -10.44 -21.42 -2.09
CA SER A 76 -10.73 -22.84 -2.33
C SER A 76 -11.44 -23.52 -1.16
N ALA A 77 -11.53 -22.87 0.01
CA ALA A 77 -12.14 -23.42 1.21
C ALA A 77 -12.99 -22.34 1.92
N PRO A 78 -14.33 -22.33 1.72
CA PRO A 78 -15.20 -21.36 2.38
C PRO A 78 -15.03 -21.36 3.90
N GLY A 79 -14.72 -20.20 4.48
CA GLY A 79 -14.46 -20.03 5.92
C GLY A 79 -13.07 -20.49 6.38
N GLY A 80 -12.22 -20.98 5.47
CA GLY A 80 -10.82 -21.27 5.72
C GLY A 80 -9.93 -20.06 5.48
N TYR A 81 -8.78 -20.05 6.12
CA TYR A 81 -7.71 -19.09 5.88
C TYR A 81 -6.48 -19.80 5.29
N GLN A 82 -5.71 -19.06 4.50
CA GLN A 82 -4.44 -19.48 3.95
C GLN A 82 -3.36 -18.53 4.44
N ALA A 83 -2.27 -19.08 4.95
CA ALA A 83 -1.08 -18.32 5.28
C ALA A 83 -0.37 -17.85 4.02
N LEU A 84 0.02 -16.58 4.00
CA LEU A 84 0.91 -16.03 2.99
C LEU A 84 2.31 -16.60 3.19
N ASP A 85 3.00 -16.87 2.07
CA ASP A 85 4.39 -17.32 2.09
C ASP A 85 5.31 -16.14 2.46
N PRO A 86 6.00 -16.18 3.62
CA PRO A 86 6.83 -15.07 4.07
C PRO A 86 8.09 -14.87 3.22
N SER A 87 8.45 -15.83 2.36
CA SER A 87 9.61 -15.69 1.45
C SER A 87 9.31 -14.88 0.19
N SER A 88 8.03 -14.79 -0.20
CA SER A 88 7.54 -14.06 -1.37
C SER A 88 6.60 -12.89 -1.01
N THR A 89 6.44 -12.61 0.29
CA THR A 89 5.60 -11.52 0.81
C THR A 89 6.45 -10.42 1.44
N ILE A 90 6.17 -9.16 1.09
CA ILE A 90 6.69 -7.99 1.81
C ILE A 90 5.57 -7.37 2.63
N GLY A 91 5.80 -7.19 3.93
CA GLY A 91 4.92 -6.42 4.79
C GLY A 91 5.43 -5.00 4.99
N TYR A 92 4.53 -4.03 4.99
CA TYR A 92 4.75 -2.65 5.37
C TYR A 92 3.82 -2.30 6.52
N ASN A 93 4.35 -1.57 7.51
CA ASN A 93 3.56 -0.99 8.58
C ASN A 93 3.59 0.52 8.43
N LEU A 94 2.43 1.13 8.16
CA LEU A 94 2.25 2.56 8.10
C LEU A 94 1.84 3.03 9.49
N CYS A 95 2.63 3.90 10.12
CA CYS A 95 2.35 4.47 11.44
C CYS A 95 2.33 5.99 11.42
N GLY A 96 1.35 6.58 12.10
CA GLY A 96 1.36 8.02 12.31
C GLY A 96 2.53 8.47 13.20
N LEU A 97 3.00 9.69 12.96
CA LEU A 97 4.11 10.27 13.70
C LEU A 97 3.64 10.84 15.04
N ASN A 98 4.50 10.70 16.06
CA ASN A 98 4.33 11.34 17.38
C ASN A 98 2.97 11.10 18.03
N SER A 99 2.40 9.93 17.81
CA SER A 99 1.07 9.55 18.27
C SER A 99 1.15 8.30 19.14
N LYS A 100 0.08 8.07 19.90
CA LYS A 100 -0.09 6.83 20.66
C LYS A 100 -0.53 5.72 19.72
N ASP A 101 -0.02 4.51 19.97
CA ASP A 101 -0.50 3.27 19.36
C ASP A 101 -0.51 3.34 17.82
N CYS A 102 0.50 3.95 17.18
CA CYS A 102 0.65 4.03 15.71
C CYS A 102 -0.44 4.84 14.97
N SER A 103 -1.39 5.48 15.68
CA SER A 103 -2.49 6.28 15.08
C SER A 103 -2.00 7.54 14.36
N ILE A 104 -2.78 8.16 13.47
CA ILE A 104 -2.40 9.47 12.90
C ILE A 104 -2.87 10.61 13.82
N GLY A 105 -1.91 11.27 14.49
CA GLY A 105 -2.20 12.32 15.48
C GLY A 105 -2.53 13.71 14.91
N VAL A 106 -2.37 13.92 13.60
CA VAL A 106 -2.64 15.19 12.91
C VAL A 106 -3.93 15.12 12.09
N GLY A 107 -4.66 16.24 12.01
CA GLY A 107 -5.92 16.40 11.27
C GLY A 107 -7.07 15.49 11.74
N THR A 108 -8.23 15.59 11.09
CA THR A 108 -9.40 14.74 11.37
C THR A 108 -9.40 13.47 10.51
N PRO A 109 -9.69 12.28 11.07
CA PRO A 109 -9.95 11.08 10.28
C PRO A 109 -11.03 11.34 9.22
N SER A 110 -10.77 10.96 7.98
CA SER A 110 -11.66 11.24 6.84
C SER A 110 -11.51 10.18 5.76
N ALA A 111 -12.50 10.08 4.87
CA ALA A 111 -12.41 9.22 3.68
C ALA A 111 -11.23 9.62 2.79
N ASN A 112 -10.92 10.91 2.68
CA ASN A 112 -9.79 11.41 1.92
C ASN A 112 -8.45 10.95 2.51
N ARG A 113 -8.33 10.96 3.85
CA ARG A 113 -7.14 10.42 4.52
C ARG A 113 -6.96 8.94 4.20
N LEU A 114 -8.04 8.16 4.26
CA LEU A 114 -7.99 6.75 3.91
C LEU A 114 -7.62 6.55 2.43
N LEU A 115 -8.16 7.36 1.53
CA LEU A 115 -7.80 7.31 0.11
C LEU A 115 -6.31 7.59 -0.12
N LEU A 116 -5.74 8.57 0.61
CA LEU A 116 -4.31 8.87 0.51
C LEU A 116 -3.43 7.75 1.06
N LEU A 117 -3.81 7.13 2.19
CA LEU A 117 -3.14 5.93 2.71
C LEU A 117 -3.20 4.75 1.73
N ARG A 118 -4.34 4.56 1.06
CA ARG A 118 -4.50 3.54 0.01
C ARG A 118 -3.61 3.83 -1.20
N ARG A 119 -3.45 5.10 -1.58
CA ARG A 119 -2.51 5.54 -2.63
C ARG A 119 -1.06 5.21 -2.23
N GLU A 120 -0.67 5.51 -0.99
CA GLU A 120 0.67 5.20 -0.46
C GLU A 120 0.96 3.69 -0.50
N ALA A 121 0.03 2.88 0.00
CA ALA A 121 0.11 1.44 -0.03
C ALA A 121 0.23 0.89 -1.48
N LEU A 122 -0.52 1.45 -2.42
CA LEU A 122 -0.44 1.06 -3.84
C LEU A 122 0.94 1.40 -4.43
N GLU A 123 1.49 2.59 -4.15
CA GLU A 123 2.80 2.97 -4.65
C GLU A 123 3.91 2.09 -4.07
N LEU A 124 3.86 1.79 -2.75
CA LEU A 124 4.75 0.84 -2.09
C LEU A 124 4.70 -0.55 -2.78
N ALA A 125 3.49 -1.03 -3.09
CA ALA A 125 3.31 -2.31 -3.77
C ALA A 125 3.87 -2.31 -5.20
N LEU A 126 3.59 -1.28 -5.98
CA LEU A 126 4.10 -1.14 -7.36
C LEU A 126 5.63 -1.12 -7.38
N TYR A 127 6.28 -0.34 -6.50
CA TYR A 127 7.74 -0.32 -6.39
C TYR A 127 8.30 -1.68 -5.96
N SER A 128 7.67 -2.33 -4.99
CA SER A 128 8.11 -3.63 -4.49
C SER A 128 8.05 -4.70 -5.57
N PHE A 129 6.92 -4.81 -6.28
CA PHE A 129 6.79 -5.76 -7.37
C PHE A 129 7.72 -5.45 -8.54
N LYS A 130 7.97 -4.17 -8.82
CA LYS A 130 8.86 -3.77 -9.91
C LYS A 130 10.32 -4.13 -9.63
N TYR A 131 10.80 -3.84 -8.42
CA TYR A 131 12.23 -3.82 -8.12
C TYR A 131 12.72 -4.96 -7.24
N LEU A 132 11.85 -5.57 -6.43
CA LEU A 132 12.22 -6.66 -5.54
C LEU A 132 11.94 -8.01 -6.21
N SER A 133 13.00 -8.77 -6.45
CA SER A 133 12.92 -10.09 -7.06
C SER A 133 12.19 -11.08 -6.16
N GLY A 134 11.27 -11.87 -6.73
CA GLY A 134 10.57 -12.94 -6.01
C GLY A 134 9.38 -12.49 -5.16
N VAL A 135 9.12 -11.17 -5.06
CA VAL A 135 7.93 -10.67 -4.36
C VAL A 135 6.69 -10.91 -5.22
N GLN A 136 5.71 -11.59 -4.64
CA GLN A 136 4.40 -11.89 -5.22
C GLN A 136 3.26 -11.22 -4.47
N THR A 137 3.42 -11.01 -3.16
CA THR A 137 2.41 -10.36 -2.33
C THR A 137 3.02 -9.18 -1.58
N VAL A 138 2.26 -8.09 -1.48
CA VAL A 138 2.60 -6.96 -0.61
C VAL A 138 1.43 -6.72 0.34
N VAL A 139 1.71 -6.63 1.63
CA VAL A 139 0.71 -6.31 2.66
C VAL A 139 1.09 -4.98 3.30
N ALA A 140 0.16 -4.04 3.35
CA ALA A 140 0.32 -2.75 4.00
C ALA A 140 -0.67 -2.64 5.16
N LEU A 141 -0.17 -2.67 6.40
CA LEU A 141 -0.96 -2.43 7.61
C LEU A 141 -1.13 -0.92 7.76
N LEU A 142 -2.38 -0.45 7.78
CA LEU A 142 -2.66 0.98 7.88
C LEU A 142 -2.66 1.43 9.35
N PRO A 143 -2.41 2.72 9.62
CA PRO A 143 -2.55 3.27 10.95
C PRO A 143 -3.96 2.98 11.49
N PRO A 144 -4.10 2.63 12.78
CA PRO A 144 -5.41 2.46 13.38
C PRO A 144 -6.19 3.76 13.25
N GLY A 145 -7.40 3.63 12.75
CA GLY A 145 -8.33 4.72 12.53
C GLY A 145 -9.72 4.26 12.87
N HIS A 146 -10.58 5.16 13.35
CA HIS A 146 -11.98 4.84 13.63
C HIS A 146 -12.78 4.67 12.33
N THR A 147 -12.37 3.74 11.47
CA THR A 147 -13.22 3.31 10.36
C THR A 147 -14.36 2.51 10.94
N VAL A 148 -15.57 2.85 10.51
CA VAL A 148 -16.79 2.28 11.06
C VAL A 148 -17.39 1.35 10.01
N SER A 149 -17.32 0.04 10.25
CA SER A 149 -18.06 -0.91 9.43
C SER A 149 -19.55 -0.78 9.74
N SER A 150 -20.36 -0.46 8.73
CA SER A 150 -21.81 -0.37 8.87
C SER A 150 -22.46 -1.60 8.22
N SER A 151 -22.69 -2.64 9.03
CA SER A 151 -23.43 -3.84 8.60
C SER A 151 -24.90 -3.49 8.32
N ARG A 152 -25.22 -3.02 7.10
CA ARG A 152 -26.61 -2.73 6.68
C ARG A 152 -27.17 -3.66 5.60
N LEU A 153 -26.43 -4.68 5.16
CA LEU A 153 -26.88 -5.53 4.04
C LEU A 153 -28.04 -6.50 4.38
N ASN A 154 -28.38 -6.70 5.67
CA ASN A 154 -29.47 -7.60 6.08
C ASN A 154 -30.67 -6.93 6.77
N ALA A 155 -30.79 -5.60 6.75
CA ALA A 155 -31.92 -4.93 7.38
C ALA A 155 -33.11 -4.82 6.40
N LYS A 156 -34.16 -5.62 6.62
CA LYS A 156 -35.54 -5.26 6.24
C LYS A 156 -35.73 -3.76 6.55
N PRO A 157 -36.27 -2.92 5.64
CA PRO A 157 -36.37 -1.48 5.87
C PRO A 157 -37.13 -1.22 7.17
N ALA A 158 -36.42 -0.71 8.17
CA ALA A 158 -36.98 -0.41 9.47
C ALA A 158 -37.89 0.81 9.33
N ALA A 159 -39.13 0.65 9.80
CA ALA A 159 -40.02 1.78 10.06
C ALA A 159 -39.29 2.80 10.96
N SER A 160 -39.42 4.06 10.60
CA SER A 160 -38.86 5.24 11.26
C SER A 160 -38.68 5.09 12.77
N GLY A 161 -37.43 5.18 13.24
CA GLY A 161 -37.15 5.67 14.59
C GLY A 161 -36.41 4.76 15.56
N GLN A 162 -35.38 4.00 15.13
CA GLN A 162 -34.17 3.68 15.94
C GLN A 162 -33.27 2.71 15.17
N ALA A 163 -32.26 3.24 14.49
CA ALA A 163 -31.16 2.46 13.93
C ALA A 163 -29.95 2.59 14.86
N SER A 164 -29.84 1.69 15.84
CA SER A 164 -28.62 1.53 16.63
C SER A 164 -27.59 0.79 15.75
N SER A 165 -26.90 1.51 14.88
CA SER A 165 -25.72 0.96 14.19
C SER A 165 -24.58 0.87 15.22
N SER A 166 -24.28 -0.33 15.70
CA SER A 166 -23.06 -0.59 16.47
C SER A 166 -21.86 -0.42 15.54
N SER A 167 -21.27 0.78 15.50
CA SER A 167 -20.04 1.05 14.78
C SER A 167 -18.86 0.64 15.65
N GLN A 168 -18.26 -0.53 15.39
CA GLN A 168 -16.97 -0.87 15.97
C GLN A 168 -15.86 -0.22 15.13
N PRO A 169 -14.82 0.36 15.75
CA PRO A 169 -13.59 0.69 15.05
C PRO A 169 -13.03 -0.56 14.40
N VAL A 170 -12.57 -0.42 13.16
CA VAL A 170 -11.93 -1.48 12.41
C VAL A 170 -10.55 -1.03 11.98
N ASP A 171 -9.54 -1.83 12.29
CA ASP A 171 -8.20 -1.68 11.76
C ASP A 171 -8.15 -2.23 10.34
N LEU A 172 -7.36 -1.59 9.48
CA LEU A 172 -7.37 -1.84 8.05
C LEU A 172 -6.01 -2.26 7.55
N ALA A 173 -6.01 -3.14 6.57
CA ALA A 173 -4.82 -3.47 5.79
C ALA A 173 -5.16 -3.53 4.31
N LEU A 174 -4.15 -3.34 3.47
CA LEU A 174 -4.21 -3.68 2.07
C LEU A 174 -3.34 -4.89 1.76
N ALA A 175 -3.86 -5.83 0.99
CA ALA A 175 -3.07 -6.90 0.39
C ALA A 175 -3.15 -6.79 -1.13
N PHE A 176 -2.00 -6.85 -1.78
CA PHE A 176 -1.86 -6.78 -3.23
C PHE A 176 -1.22 -8.06 -3.74
N ASP A 177 -1.74 -8.59 -4.83
CA ASP A 177 -1.09 -9.63 -5.61
C ASP A 177 -0.41 -9.03 -6.84
N ARG A 178 0.80 -9.50 -7.15
CA ARG A 178 1.58 -9.02 -8.29
C ARG A 178 0.83 -9.19 -9.61
N SER A 179 0.12 -10.30 -9.80
CA SER A 179 -0.57 -10.61 -11.04
C SER A 179 -1.73 -9.65 -11.31
N GLU A 180 -2.40 -9.19 -10.25
CA GLU A 180 -3.47 -8.18 -10.34
C GLU A 180 -2.93 -6.80 -10.75
N LEU A 181 -1.72 -6.46 -10.30
CA LEU A 181 -1.09 -5.18 -10.64
C LEU A 181 -0.24 -5.22 -11.92
N GLN A 182 -0.11 -6.38 -12.57
CA GLN A 182 0.72 -6.55 -13.76
C GLN A 182 0.47 -5.49 -14.87
N PRO A 183 -0.79 -5.13 -15.20
CA PRO A 183 -1.04 -4.09 -16.21
C PRO A 183 -0.47 -2.71 -15.85
N PHE A 184 -0.22 -2.42 -14.58
CA PHE A 184 0.38 -1.17 -14.11
C PHE A 184 1.92 -1.27 -14.00
N LEU A 185 2.47 -2.49 -13.88
CA LEU A 185 3.90 -2.75 -13.84
C LEU A 185 4.57 -2.70 -15.24
N ASP A 186 3.78 -2.95 -16.28
CA ASP A 186 4.23 -2.99 -17.68
C ASP A 186 4.35 -1.60 -18.33
N ARG A 187 3.87 -0.56 -17.66
CA ARG A 187 3.93 0.84 -18.11
C ARG A 187 4.71 1.69 -17.09
N PRO A 188 5.27 2.85 -17.48
CA PRO A 188 5.89 3.78 -16.52
C PRO A 188 4.94 4.12 -15.36
N LEU A 189 5.49 4.24 -14.15
CA LEU A 189 4.75 4.56 -12.93
C LEU A 189 3.85 5.79 -13.11
N ARG A 190 4.34 6.81 -13.84
CA ARG A 190 3.62 8.07 -14.08
C ARG A 190 2.38 7.93 -14.98
N GLU A 191 2.20 6.82 -15.67
CA GLU A 191 0.93 6.52 -16.34
C GLU A 191 -0.14 5.99 -15.38
N THR A 192 0.27 5.53 -14.18
CA THR A 192 -0.63 5.06 -13.12
C THR A 192 -0.81 6.12 -12.02
N LEU A 193 0.29 6.74 -11.58
CA LEU A 193 0.35 7.78 -10.56
C LEU A 193 1.03 9.04 -11.14
N PRO A 194 0.27 9.89 -11.86
CA PRO A 194 0.82 10.98 -12.67
C PRO A 194 1.44 12.10 -11.82
N GLU A 195 0.93 12.33 -10.61
CA GLU A 195 1.34 13.45 -9.76
C GLU A 195 2.78 13.33 -9.26
N SER A 196 3.65 14.24 -9.72
CA SER A 196 5.09 14.23 -9.41
C SER A 196 5.39 14.13 -7.91
N LEU A 197 4.57 14.78 -7.09
CA LEU A 197 4.49 14.61 -5.66
C LEU A 197 3.08 14.13 -5.31
N PRO A 198 2.90 13.18 -4.38
CA PRO A 198 1.59 12.77 -3.90
C PRO A 198 0.75 13.98 -3.44
N PRO A 199 -0.56 14.00 -3.71
CA PRO A 199 -1.44 15.04 -3.18
C PRO A 199 -1.52 14.96 -1.64
N THR A 200 -1.84 16.07 -0.99
CA THR A 200 -2.21 16.06 0.43
C THR A 200 -3.62 15.50 0.65
N VAL A 201 -4.04 15.34 1.92
CA VAL A 201 -5.39 14.86 2.27
C VAL A 201 -6.51 15.73 1.69
N ASP A 202 -6.30 17.04 1.58
CA ASP A 202 -7.32 17.95 1.04
C ASP A 202 -7.32 17.97 -0.50
N GLU A 203 -6.20 17.60 -1.12
CA GLU A 203 -6.03 17.60 -2.58
C GLU A 203 -6.38 16.27 -3.21
N VAL A 204 -6.24 15.14 -2.48
CA VAL A 204 -6.43 13.81 -3.05
C VAL A 204 -7.79 13.63 -3.74
N PRO A 205 -8.94 14.17 -3.28
CA PRO A 205 -10.20 13.98 -4.02
C PRO A 205 -10.21 14.55 -5.44
N TYR A 206 -9.32 15.48 -5.74
CA TYR A 206 -9.22 16.18 -7.02
C TYR A 206 -8.06 15.67 -7.89
N ALA A 207 -7.23 14.76 -7.37
CA ALA A 207 -6.12 14.20 -8.12
C ALA A 207 -6.62 13.30 -9.27
N PRO A 208 -5.99 13.34 -10.47
CA PRO A 208 -6.44 12.57 -11.63
C PRO A 208 -6.52 11.05 -11.40
N GLU A 209 -5.67 10.51 -10.52
CA GLU A 209 -5.60 9.09 -10.21
C GLU A 209 -6.60 8.61 -9.15
N SER A 210 -7.37 9.49 -8.52
CA SER A 210 -8.07 9.15 -7.28
C SER A 210 -9.17 8.11 -7.43
N GLU A 211 -9.91 8.15 -8.54
CA GLU A 211 -10.87 7.11 -8.88
C GLU A 211 -10.16 5.77 -9.15
N LEU A 212 -9.06 5.81 -9.90
CA LEU A 212 -8.26 4.63 -10.21
C LEU A 212 -7.70 3.98 -8.94
N VAL A 213 -7.11 4.77 -8.04
CA VAL A 213 -6.62 4.31 -6.73
C VAL A 213 -7.77 3.68 -5.95
N SER A 214 -8.93 4.34 -5.88
CA SER A 214 -10.10 3.81 -5.17
C SER A 214 -10.55 2.46 -5.72
N VAL A 215 -10.60 2.30 -7.05
CA VAL A 215 -11.02 1.05 -7.69
C VAL A 215 -9.99 -0.07 -7.50
N ILE A 216 -8.71 0.18 -7.82
CA ILE A 216 -7.65 -0.83 -7.74
C ILE A 216 -7.51 -1.36 -6.31
N THR A 217 -7.57 -0.45 -5.33
CA THR A 217 -7.31 -0.81 -3.93
C THR A 217 -8.56 -1.32 -3.20
N ALA A 218 -9.75 -1.28 -3.82
CA ALA A 218 -11.00 -1.72 -3.16
C ALA A 218 -11.02 -3.23 -2.92
N HIS A 219 -10.58 -4.02 -3.91
CA HIS A 219 -10.51 -5.48 -3.80
C HIS A 219 -9.48 -5.94 -2.78
N GLY A 220 -8.38 -5.18 -2.66
CA GLY A 220 -7.31 -5.46 -1.73
C GLY A 220 -7.53 -4.89 -0.33
N LEU A 221 -8.70 -4.34 0.01
CA LEU A 221 -8.96 -3.73 1.32
C LEU A 221 -9.57 -4.72 2.31
N PHE A 222 -8.89 -4.93 3.44
CA PHE A 222 -9.26 -5.90 4.46
C PHE A 222 -9.44 -5.20 5.81
N GLN A 223 -10.38 -5.72 6.60
CA GLN A 223 -10.34 -5.62 8.04
C GLN A 223 -9.15 -6.46 8.53
N GLU A 224 -8.32 -5.85 9.37
CA GLU A 224 -7.20 -6.47 10.04
C GLU A 224 -7.56 -6.81 11.49
N GLN A 225 -7.13 -7.99 11.94
CA GLN A 225 -7.20 -8.41 13.32
C GLN A 225 -5.93 -9.15 13.69
N THR A 226 -5.20 -8.64 14.69
CA THR A 226 -4.04 -9.34 15.25
C THR A 226 -4.51 -10.28 16.36
N GLU A 227 -4.22 -11.56 16.22
CA GLU A 227 -4.51 -12.63 17.18
C GLU A 227 -3.22 -13.35 17.60
N GLN A 228 -3.26 -14.06 18.73
CA GLN A 228 -2.17 -14.95 19.13
C GLN A 228 -2.55 -16.40 18.84
N ALA A 229 -1.70 -17.10 18.09
CA ALA A 229 -1.89 -18.52 17.79
C ALA A 229 -1.57 -19.41 19.01
N GLN A 230 -1.98 -20.68 18.95
CA GLN A 230 -1.80 -21.64 20.04
C GLN A 230 -0.33 -21.93 20.36
N ASP A 231 0.56 -21.73 19.39
CA ASP A 231 2.01 -21.86 19.55
C ASP A 231 2.69 -20.59 20.12
N GLY A 232 1.89 -19.55 20.42
CA GLY A 232 2.34 -18.27 20.95
C GLY A 232 2.78 -17.26 19.89
N SER A 233 2.77 -17.61 18.60
CA SER A 233 3.07 -16.69 17.50
C SER A 233 1.96 -15.66 17.30
N ASN A 234 2.31 -14.51 16.72
CA ASN A 234 1.33 -13.51 16.34
C ASN A 234 0.79 -13.82 14.94
N MET A 235 -0.51 -13.65 14.75
CA MET A 235 -1.19 -13.86 13.48
C MET A 235 -1.98 -12.61 13.10
N VAL A 236 -1.77 -12.12 11.89
CA VAL A 236 -2.55 -11.04 11.29
C VAL A 236 -3.61 -11.68 10.39
N VAL A 237 -4.86 -11.61 10.80
CA VAL A 237 -6.01 -12.14 10.07
C VAL A 237 -6.60 -11.03 9.21
N LEU A 238 -6.59 -11.23 7.90
CA LEU A 238 -7.17 -10.31 6.94
C LEU A 238 -8.54 -10.81 6.49
N THR A 239 -9.60 -10.03 6.78
CA THR A 239 -10.98 -10.31 6.38
C THR A 239 -11.46 -9.30 5.35
N PRO A 240 -11.91 -9.71 4.15
CA PRO A 240 -12.37 -8.80 3.11
C PRO A 240 -13.48 -7.91 3.63
N LEU A 241 -13.39 -6.62 3.35
CA LEU A 241 -14.51 -5.74 3.60
C LEU A 241 -15.60 -5.94 2.53
N PRO A 242 -16.87 -5.70 2.88
CA PRO A 242 -17.91 -5.54 1.86
C PRO A 242 -17.51 -4.46 0.85
N PRO A 243 -17.92 -4.59 -0.42
CA PRO A 243 -17.73 -3.52 -1.41
C PRO A 243 -18.22 -2.18 -0.85
N GLN A 244 -17.35 -1.17 -0.89
CA GLN A 244 -17.64 0.19 -0.42
C GLN A 244 -18.19 1.06 -1.56
#